data_AF-A0A7C2FJ13-F1
#
_entry.id   AF-A0A7C2FJ13-F1
#
_cell.length_a   1.000
_cell.length_b   1.000
_cell.length_c   1.000
_cell.angle_alpha   90.00
_cell.angle_beta   90.00
_cell.angle_gamma   90.00
#
_symmetry.space_group_name_H-M   'P 1'
#
loop_
_entity.id
_entity.type
_entity.pdbx_description
1 polymer ?
#
loop_
_entity_poly.entity_id
_entity_poly.type
_entity_poly.pdbx_seq_one_letter_code
_entity_poly.pdbx_strand_id
1 'polypeptide(L)'
;IEHCYRKALNQYGGSSGFVKVQFQISYEGYVISESIRILNSTIKNRPAEQCIKKYIKRWRNFARLDETMGIARVTQKFVFN
;
A
#
# COMPACT_ATOMS: atom_id res chain seq x y z
N ILE A 1 -4.55 2.90 5.55
CA ILE A 1 -4.69 1.47 5.15
C ILE A 1 -5.28 0.58 6.26
N GLU A 2 -5.07 0.89 7.55
CA GLU A 2 -5.69 0.20 8.70
C GLU A 2 -7.20 -0.06 8.54
N HIS A 3 -7.95 0.94 8.09
CA HIS A 3 -9.39 0.79 7.83
C HIS A 3 -9.74 -0.31 6.82
N CYS A 4 -8.89 -0.58 5.82
CA CYS A 4 -9.10 -1.66 4.85
C CYS A 4 -9.00 -3.03 5.53
N TYR A 5 -8.06 -3.16 6.47
CA TYR A 5 -7.89 -4.37 7.26
C TYR A 5 -9.08 -4.58 8.21
N ARG A 6 -9.44 -3.56 9.00
CA ARG A 6 -10.60 -3.62 9.92
C ARG A 6 -11.91 -3.96 9.22
N LYS A 7 -12.15 -3.36 8.04
CA LYS A 7 -13.34 -3.67 7.23
C LYS A 7 -13.38 -5.14 6.80
N ALA A 8 -12.22 -5.74 6.53
CA ALA A 8 -12.13 -7.15 6.15
C ALA A 8 -12.23 -8.09 7.37
N LEU A 9 -11.71 -7.68 8.54
CA LEU A 9 -11.81 -8.45 9.77
C LEU A 9 -13.26 -8.69 10.22
N ASN A 10 -14.09 -7.66 10.12
CA ASN A 10 -15.52 -7.76 10.42
C ASN A 10 -16.23 -8.87 9.61
N GLN A 11 -15.64 -9.34 8.51
CA GLN A 11 -16.19 -10.40 7.67
C GLN A 11 -15.55 -11.79 7.91
N TYR A 12 -14.34 -11.88 8.49
CA TYR A 12 -13.57 -13.15 8.49
C TYR A 12 -12.83 -13.47 9.81
N GLY A 13 -13.00 -12.70 10.88
CA GLY A 13 -12.58 -13.11 12.24
C GLY A 13 -11.06 -13.30 12.45
N GLY A 14 -10.21 -12.57 11.71
CA GLY A 14 -8.76 -12.63 11.87
C GLY A 14 -8.23 -11.77 13.03
N SER A 15 -7.24 -12.27 13.76
CA SER A 15 -6.67 -11.68 14.98
C SER A 15 -5.29 -11.04 14.80
N SER A 16 -4.64 -11.19 13.64
CA SER A 16 -3.40 -10.50 13.27
C SER A 16 -3.04 -10.81 11.82
N GLY A 17 -2.22 -9.97 11.18
CA GLY A 17 -1.74 -10.25 9.83
C GLY A 17 -0.80 -9.18 9.28
N PHE A 18 -0.31 -9.38 8.06
CA PHE A 18 0.48 -8.38 7.38
C PHE A 18 0.21 -8.35 5.87
N VAL A 19 0.56 -7.22 5.28
CA VAL A 19 0.69 -7.05 3.83
C VAL A 19 2.04 -6.41 3.51
N LYS A 20 2.79 -6.99 2.58
CA LYS A 20 4.02 -6.42 2.03
C LYS A 20 3.70 -5.83 0.67
N VAL A 21 3.83 -4.52 0.53
CA VAL A 21 3.49 -3.78 -0.70
C VAL A 21 4.73 -3.11 -1.25
N GLN A 22 4.88 -3.14 -2.57
CA GLN A 22 5.85 -2.37 -3.32
C GLN A 22 5.13 -1.34 -4.19
N PHE A 23 5.69 -0.16 -4.31
CA PHE A 23 5.22 0.90 -5.21
C PHE A 23 6.36 1.86 -5.53
N GLN A 24 6.15 2.70 -6.54
CA GLN A 24 7.07 3.74 -6.97
C GLN A 24 6.49 5.13 -6.67
N ILE A 25 7.38 6.06 -6.32
CA ILE A 25 7.06 7.46 -6.05
C ILE A 25 7.75 8.32 -7.11
N SER A 26 6.97 9.17 -7.78
CA SER A 26 7.47 10.20 -8.72
C SER A 26 8.21 11.30 -7.96
N TYR A 27 9.17 11.95 -8.62
CA TYR A 27 9.82 13.17 -8.09
C TYR A 27 8.81 14.28 -7.77
N GLU A 28 7.63 14.27 -8.40
CA GLU A 28 6.53 15.20 -8.13
C GLU A 28 5.76 14.91 -6.82
N GLY A 29 6.15 13.86 -6.08
CA GLY A 29 5.65 13.58 -4.72
C GLY A 29 4.40 12.70 -4.66
N TYR A 30 4.07 11.96 -5.72
CA TYR A 30 2.92 11.04 -5.76
C TYR A 30 3.31 9.61 -6.10
N VAL A 31 2.43 8.67 -5.74
CA VAL A 31 2.58 7.26 -6.10
C VAL A 31 2.17 7.00 -7.54
N ILE A 32 3.04 6.34 -8.31
CA ILE A 32 2.77 5.88 -9.67
C ILE A 32 1.80 4.69 -9.59
N SER A 33 0.60 4.84 -10.16
CA SER A 33 -0.54 3.96 -9.87
C SER A 33 -0.33 2.49 -10.29
N GLU A 34 0.27 2.31 -11.46
CA GLU A 34 0.54 1.03 -12.12
C GLU A 34 1.66 0.25 -11.45
N SER A 35 2.50 0.91 -10.66
CA SER A 35 3.64 0.31 -9.95
C SER A 35 3.24 -0.46 -8.69
N ILE A 36 2.01 -0.29 -8.20
CA ILE A 36 1.58 -0.86 -6.91
C ILE A 36 1.44 -2.39 -7.04
N ARG A 37 2.22 -3.12 -6.24
CA ARG A 37 2.24 -4.59 -6.19
C ARG A 37 2.16 -5.08 -4.75
N ILE A 38 1.31 -6.07 -4.51
CA ILE A 38 1.33 -6.81 -3.25
C ILE A 38 2.31 -7.96 -3.45
N LEU A 39 3.39 -7.95 -2.69
CA LEU A 39 4.44 -8.98 -2.76
C LEU A 39 4.08 -10.20 -1.93
N ASN A 40 3.46 -9.98 -0.76
CA ASN A 40 3.04 -11.04 0.15
C ASN A 40 1.92 -10.53 1.08
N SER A 41 1.03 -11.41 1.52
CA SER A 41 -0.12 -11.07 2.35
C SER A 41 -0.58 -12.29 3.14
N THR A 42 -0.63 -12.20 4.47
CA THR A 42 -1.28 -13.23 5.30
C THR A 42 -2.77 -13.00 5.47
N ILE A 43 -3.26 -11.81 5.12
CA ILE A 43 -4.69 -11.47 5.16
C ILE A 43 -5.45 -12.35 4.14
N LYS A 44 -4.81 -12.68 3.01
CA LYS A 44 -5.38 -13.51 1.91
C LYS A 44 -6.81 -13.13 1.53
N ASN A 45 -7.14 -11.84 1.61
CA ASN A 45 -8.47 -11.29 1.35
C ASN A 45 -8.40 -10.30 0.18
N ARG A 46 -8.88 -10.72 -0.99
CA ARG A 46 -8.82 -9.91 -2.22
C ARG A 46 -9.52 -8.55 -2.09
N PRO A 47 -10.71 -8.43 -1.47
CA PRO A 47 -11.31 -7.12 -1.20
C PRO A 47 -10.43 -6.17 -0.37
N ALA A 48 -9.82 -6.67 0.70
CA ALA A 48 -8.91 -5.90 1.55
C ALA A 48 -7.69 -5.42 0.78
N GLU A 49 -7.08 -6.32 0.02
CA GLU A 49 -5.92 -6.04 -0.83
C GLU A 49 -6.21 -4.98 -1.89
N GLN A 50 -7.39 -5.03 -2.51
CA GLN A 50 -7.83 -4.00 -3.46
C GLN A 50 -8.10 -2.66 -2.78
N CYS A 51 -8.68 -2.66 -1.58
CA CYS A 51 -8.83 -1.44 -0.78
C CYS A 51 -7.46 -0.81 -0.48
N ILE A 52 -6.48 -1.62 -0.06
CA ILE A 52 -5.12 -1.18 0.23
C ILE A 52 -4.48 -0.55 -1.01
N LYS A 53 -4.54 -1.24 -2.17
CA LYS A 53 -4.02 -0.69 -3.44
C LYS A 53 -4.68 0.64 -3.80
N LYS A 54 -6.01 0.74 -3.71
CA LYS A 54 -6.76 1.97 -3.98
C LYS A 54 -6.40 3.11 -3.04
N TYR A 55 -6.12 2.81 -1.77
CA TYR A 55 -5.72 3.82 -0.81
C TYR A 55 -4.30 4.33 -1.08
N ILE A 56 -3.33 3.43 -1.32
CA ILE A 56 -1.94 3.79 -1.65
C ILE A 56 -1.88 4.62 -2.94
N LYS A 57 -2.70 4.28 -3.94
CA LYS A 57 -2.82 5.04 -5.20
C LYS A 57 -3.11 6.53 -4.98
N ARG A 58 -3.73 6.91 -3.86
CA ARG A 58 -4.12 8.30 -3.56
C ARG A 58 -3.03 9.09 -2.81
N TRP A 59 -1.91 8.46 -2.45
CA TRP A 59 -0.85 9.15 -1.73
C TRP A 59 -0.13 10.15 -2.63
N ARG A 60 -0.10 11.40 -2.16
CA ARG A 60 0.48 12.57 -2.84
C ARG A 60 1.27 13.47 -1.88
N ASN A 61 1.58 12.97 -0.69
CA ASN A 61 2.18 13.72 0.42
C ASN A 61 3.66 13.40 0.60
N PHE A 62 4.33 12.98 -0.47
CA PHE A 62 5.79 12.84 -0.46
C PHE A 62 6.42 14.17 -0.85
N ALA A 63 7.60 14.46 -0.27
CA ALA A 63 8.34 15.65 -0.62
C ALA A 63 8.62 15.65 -2.13
N ARG A 64 8.42 16.81 -2.77
CA ARG A 64 8.86 17.00 -4.14
C ARG A 64 10.37 17.04 -4.16
N LEU A 65 10.96 16.32 -5.10
CA LEU A 65 12.38 16.24 -5.31
C LEU A 65 12.71 16.85 -6.68
N ASP A 66 13.99 17.11 -6.89
CA ASP A 66 14.50 17.46 -8.21
C ASP A 66 14.24 16.32 -9.20
N GLU A 67 13.88 16.64 -10.45
CA GLU A 67 13.59 15.65 -11.49
C GLU A 67 14.78 14.70 -11.75
N THR A 68 16.01 15.18 -11.56
CA THR A 68 17.23 14.37 -11.69
C THR A 68 17.33 13.23 -10.67
N MET A 69 16.58 13.29 -9.56
CA MET A 69 16.50 12.19 -8.59
C MET A 69 15.63 11.03 -9.08
N GLY A 70 14.79 11.25 -10.09
CA GLY A 70 13.99 10.22 -10.74
C GLY A 70 12.91 9.59 -9.87
N ILE A 71 12.68 8.29 -10.07
CA ILE A 71 11.59 7.51 -9.44
C ILE A 71 12.14 6.66 -8.30
N ALA A 72 11.62 6.83 -7.09
CA ALA A 72 11.98 6.02 -5.94
C ALA A 72 11.13 4.74 -5.85
N ARG A 73 11.75 3.59 -5.59
CA ARG A 73 11.05 2.32 -5.33
C ARG A 73 10.98 2.04 -3.83
N VAL A 74 9.77 1.89 -3.29
CA VAL A 74 9.52 1.64 -1.88
C VAL A 74 8.95 0.23 -1.70
N THR A 75 9.44 -0.49 -0.70
CA THR A 75 8.86 -1.76 -0.24
C THR A 75 8.55 -1.66 1.24
N GLN A 76 7.27 -1.68 1.60
CA GLN A 76 6.80 -1.51 2.97
C GLN A 76 6.01 -2.73 3.43
N LYS A 77 6.33 -3.23 4.62
CA LYS A 77 5.52 -4.23 5.34
C LYS A 77 4.63 -3.48 6.33
N PHE A 78 3.33 -3.72 6.26
CA PHE A 78 2.35 -3.25 7.22
C PHE A 78 1.85 -4.44 8.04
N VAL A 79 1.99 -4.34 9.36
CA VAL A 79 1.55 -5.36 10.32
C VAL A 79 0.29 -4.84 11.00
N PHE A 80 -0.68 -5.72 11.18
CA PHE A 80 -1.98 -5.44 11.78
C PHE A 80 -2.21 -6.39 12.95
N ASN A 81 -2.72 -5.85 14.06
CA ASN A 81 -2.99 -6.55 15.31
C ASN A 81 -4.40 -6.21 15.79
#